data_AF-A0AAJ6Y8X3-F1
#
_entry.id   AF-A0AAJ6Y8X3-F1
#
_cell.length_a   1.000
_cell.length_b   1.000
_cell.length_c   1.000
_cell.angle_alpha   90.00
_cell.angle_beta   90.00
_cell.angle_gamma   90.00
#
_symmetry.space_group_name_H-M   'P 1'
#
loop_
_entity.id
_entity.type
_entity.pdbx_description
1 polymer ?
#
loop_
_entity_poly.entity_id
_entity_poly.type
_entity_poly.pdbx_seq_one_letter_code
_entity_poly.pdbx_strand_id
1 'polypeptide(L)'
;MSLENKMNEWVNCFGMSGLGKAPIDCYTSGYGEVLERKYAAETSQLNPPHRFVPWVVVNNKPLLEDFENYVSYVCQAYRGTRIPEACKSLPLESNSSQKEMHINSVCYVDQTSNLTSSAPAIN
;
A
#
# COMPACT_ATOMS: atom_id res chain seq x y z
N MET A 1 15.06 -1.68 -4.88
CA MET A 1 14.95 -2.27 -6.23
C MET A 1 14.02 -1.36 -7.03
N SER A 2 14.55 -0.51 -7.90
CA SER A 2 13.72 0.43 -8.69
C SER A 2 13.20 -0.26 -9.94
N LEU A 3 11.88 -0.23 -10.12
CA LEU A 3 11.15 -0.72 -11.30
C LEU A 3 10.93 0.38 -12.35
N GLU A 4 11.47 1.59 -12.13
CA GLU A 4 11.29 2.72 -13.02
C GLU A 4 11.88 2.41 -14.41
N ASN A 5 11.12 2.73 -15.46
CA ASN A 5 11.50 2.57 -16.87
C ASN A 5 11.71 1.13 -17.37
N LYS A 6 11.21 0.11 -16.66
CA LYS A 6 11.30 -1.32 -17.04
C LYS A 6 9.95 -1.97 -17.37
N MET A 7 9.00 -1.21 -17.92
CA MET A 7 7.65 -1.74 -18.21
C MET A 7 7.65 -2.92 -19.17
N ASN A 8 8.58 -2.97 -20.12
CA ASN A 8 8.75 -4.11 -21.04
C ASN A 8 9.24 -5.40 -20.35
N GLU A 9 9.76 -5.29 -19.13
CA GLU A 9 10.23 -6.41 -18.30
C GLU A 9 9.21 -6.85 -17.26
N TRP A 10 7.95 -6.38 -17.33
CA TRP A 10 6.93 -6.66 -16.30
C TRP A 10 6.74 -8.15 -16.00
N VAL A 11 6.92 -9.03 -16.99
CA VAL A 11 6.83 -10.49 -16.82
C VAL A 11 7.88 -10.99 -15.82
N ASN A 12 9.05 -10.35 -15.76
CA ASN A 12 10.11 -10.70 -14.81
C ASN A 12 9.67 -10.46 -13.36
N CYS A 13 8.72 -9.54 -13.13
CA CYS A 13 8.16 -9.31 -11.79
C CYS A 13 7.53 -10.58 -11.22
N PHE A 14 7.00 -11.49 -12.04
CA PHE A 14 6.43 -12.76 -11.56
C PHE A 14 7.49 -13.74 -11.09
N GLY A 15 8.66 -13.76 -11.74
CA GLY A 15 9.81 -14.51 -11.25
C GLY A 15 10.29 -13.94 -9.91
N MET A 16 10.41 -12.61 -9.82
CA MET A 16 10.90 -11.92 -8.63
C MET A 16 9.96 -12.03 -7.42
N SER A 17 8.65 -12.06 -7.66
CA SER A 17 7.62 -12.22 -6.61
C SER A 17 7.31 -13.68 -6.26
N GLY A 18 7.92 -14.65 -6.94
CA GLY A 18 7.65 -16.08 -6.72
C GLY A 18 6.30 -16.55 -7.28
N LEU A 19 5.59 -15.71 -8.04
CA LEU A 19 4.30 -16.05 -8.66
C LEU A 19 4.45 -16.98 -9.88
N GLY A 20 5.64 -17.07 -10.47
CA GLY A 20 5.91 -17.96 -11.60
C GLY A 20 5.06 -17.62 -12.82
N LYS A 21 4.41 -18.64 -13.42
CA LYS A 21 3.57 -18.47 -14.62
C LYS A 21 2.08 -18.26 -14.32
N ALA A 22 1.64 -18.43 -13.07
CA ALA A 22 0.22 -18.40 -12.73
C ALA A 22 -0.51 -17.13 -13.21
N PRO A 23 0.06 -15.91 -13.11
CA PRO A 23 -0.58 -14.72 -13.66
C PRO A 23 -0.68 -14.70 -15.19
N ILE A 24 0.33 -15.25 -15.89
CA ILE A 24 0.33 -15.37 -17.36
C ILE A 24 -0.73 -16.38 -17.82
N ASP A 25 -0.84 -17.51 -17.12
CA ASP A 25 -1.83 -18.55 -17.42
C ASP A 25 -3.26 -18.01 -17.17
N CYS A 26 -3.45 -17.23 -16.10
CA CYS A 26 -4.70 -16.52 -15.83
C CYS A 26 -5.08 -15.55 -16.96
N TYR A 27 -4.14 -14.74 -17.42
CA TYR A 27 -4.34 -13.80 -18.52
C TYR A 27 -4.67 -14.52 -19.85
N THR A 28 -3.88 -15.54 -20.21
CA THR A 28 -4.00 -16.23 -21.51
C THR A 28 -5.17 -17.20 -21.60
N SER A 29 -5.65 -17.74 -20.47
CA SER A 29 -6.83 -18.62 -20.42
C SER A 29 -8.17 -17.89 -20.63
N GLY A 30 -8.17 -16.55 -20.66
CA GLY A 30 -9.39 -15.73 -20.68
C GLY A 30 -10.04 -15.55 -19.31
N TYR A 31 -9.52 -16.21 -18.26
CA TYR A 31 -10.03 -16.04 -16.90
C TYR A 31 -9.84 -14.60 -16.38
N GLY A 32 -8.84 -13.88 -16.88
CA GLY A 32 -8.68 -12.45 -16.65
C GLY A 32 -9.94 -11.63 -16.97
N GLU A 33 -10.63 -11.91 -18.08
CA GLU A 33 -11.85 -11.18 -18.45
C GLU A 33 -12.99 -11.42 -17.43
N VAL A 34 -13.10 -12.64 -16.92
CA VAL A 34 -14.09 -12.99 -15.90
C VAL A 34 -13.84 -12.19 -14.62
N LEU A 35 -12.58 -12.04 -14.22
CA LEU A 35 -12.19 -11.22 -13.06
C LEU A 35 -12.45 -9.73 -13.31
N GLU A 36 -12.08 -9.20 -14.47
CA GLU A 36 -12.31 -7.80 -14.84
C GLU A 36 -13.79 -7.43 -14.78
N ARG A 37 -14.68 -8.27 -15.34
CA ARG A 37 -16.13 -8.05 -15.27
C ARG A 37 -16.66 -8.04 -13.83
N LYS A 38 -16.12 -8.91 -12.97
CA LYS A 38 -16.48 -8.95 -11.55
C LYS A 38 -16.06 -7.66 -10.84
N TYR A 39 -14.82 -7.22 -11.03
CA TYR A 39 -14.34 -5.98 -10.41
C TYR A 39 -15.00 -4.73 -10.99
N ALA A 40 -15.39 -4.72 -12.27
CA ALA A 40 -16.21 -3.67 -12.85
C ALA A 40 -17.57 -3.57 -12.14
N ALA A 41 -18.22 -4.70 -11.87
CA ALA A 41 -19.48 -4.73 -11.13
C ALA A 41 -19.30 -4.22 -9.69
N GLU A 42 -18.25 -4.64 -8.98
CA GLU A 42 -17.94 -4.14 -7.63
C GLU A 42 -17.68 -2.62 -7.63
N THR A 43 -16.90 -2.14 -8.60
CA THR A 43 -16.57 -0.71 -8.75
C THR A 43 -17.79 0.13 -9.10
N SER A 44 -18.71 -0.40 -9.91
CA SER A 44 -19.96 0.28 -10.28
C SER A 44 -20.95 0.43 -9.12
N GLN A 45 -20.81 -0.40 -8.09
CA GLN A 45 -21.66 -0.42 -6.90
C GLN A 45 -21.10 0.46 -5.76
N LEU A 46 -19.95 1.12 -5.97
CA LEU A 46 -19.42 2.07 -5.00
C LEU A 46 -20.44 3.16 -4.72
N ASN A 47 -20.65 3.43 -3.43
CA ASN A 47 -21.52 4.49 -2.96
C ASN A 47 -20.76 5.38 -1.94
N PRO A 48 -20.47 6.65 -2.29
CA PRO A 48 -20.79 7.32 -3.55
C PRO A 48 -20.01 6.72 -4.74
N PRO A 49 -20.51 6.88 -5.98
CA PRO A 49 -19.74 6.54 -7.17
C PRO A 49 -18.39 7.26 -7.18
N HIS A 50 -17.33 6.55 -7.59
CA HIS A 50 -15.98 7.12 -7.66
C HIS A 50 -15.91 8.23 -8.73
N ARG A 51 -15.20 9.32 -8.43
CA ARG A 51 -15.04 10.48 -9.35
C ARG A 51 -13.68 10.51 -10.06
N PHE A 52 -12.69 9.83 -9.48
CA PHE A 52 -11.32 9.77 -9.97
C PHE A 52 -10.65 8.51 -9.41
N VAL A 53 -9.45 8.24 -9.91
CA VAL A 53 -8.55 7.20 -9.39
C VAL A 53 -7.25 7.85 -8.93
N PRO A 54 -6.62 7.33 -7.85
CA PRO A 54 -7.06 6.20 -7.04
C PRO A 54 -8.30 6.52 -6.18
N TRP A 55 -9.18 5.53 -5.99
CA TRP A 55 -10.34 5.61 -5.09
C TRP A 55 -10.08 4.79 -3.82
N VAL A 56 -9.70 5.47 -2.74
CA VAL A 56 -9.30 4.81 -1.47
C VAL A 56 -10.45 4.85 -0.47
N VAL A 57 -10.76 3.70 0.12
CA VAL A 57 -11.82 3.54 1.12
C VAL A 57 -11.24 2.87 2.37
N VAL A 58 -11.44 3.49 3.54
CA VAL A 58 -11.07 2.92 4.85
C VAL A 58 -12.35 2.75 5.66
N ASN A 59 -12.72 1.51 6.04
CA ASN A 59 -13.95 1.18 6.76
C ASN A 59 -15.20 1.89 6.19
N ASN A 60 -15.47 1.68 4.89
CA ASN A 60 -16.59 2.28 4.16
C ASN A 60 -16.58 3.82 4.06
N LYS A 61 -15.51 4.49 4.50
CA LYS A 61 -15.31 5.93 4.31
C LYS A 61 -14.39 6.17 3.10
N PRO A 62 -14.90 6.75 2.00
CA PRO A 62 -14.02 7.20 0.91
C PRO A 62 -13.18 8.39 1.38
N LEU A 63 -11.89 8.37 1.07
CA LEU A 63 -10.95 9.45 1.46
C LEU A 63 -10.96 10.64 0.50
N LEU A 64 -11.51 10.45 -0.70
CA LEU A 64 -11.56 11.46 -1.76
C LEU A 64 -10.16 12.06 -2.02
N GLU A 65 -10.02 13.38 -2.03
CA GLU A 65 -8.78 14.09 -2.33
C GLU A 65 -7.70 13.88 -1.24
N ASP A 66 -8.08 13.37 -0.07
CA ASP A 66 -7.18 13.08 1.05
C ASP A 66 -6.59 11.66 1.01
N PHE A 67 -6.62 11.01 -0.16
CA PHE A 67 -6.21 9.61 -0.33
C PHE A 67 -4.74 9.37 0.01
N GLU A 68 -3.86 10.36 -0.12
CA GLU A 68 -2.45 10.23 0.23
C GLU A 68 -2.23 10.05 1.74
N ASN A 69 -3.15 10.56 2.56
CA ASN A 69 -3.11 10.44 4.02
C ASN A 69 -3.72 9.13 4.54
N TYR A 70 -3.90 8.10 3.70
CA TYR A 70 -4.58 6.85 4.06
C TYR A 70 -4.00 6.17 5.30
N VAL A 71 -2.69 6.27 5.56
CA VAL A 71 -2.05 5.71 6.76
C VAL A 71 -2.65 6.30 8.03
N SER A 72 -2.86 7.62 8.07
CA SER A 72 -3.52 8.31 9.18
C SER A 72 -4.94 7.80 9.41
N TYR A 73 -5.71 7.60 8.34
CA TYR A 73 -7.06 7.04 8.43
C TYR A 73 -7.07 5.59 8.92
N VAL A 74 -6.14 4.75 8.45
CA VAL A 74 -5.98 3.37 8.91
C VAL A 74 -5.64 3.34 10.40
N CYS A 75 -4.71 4.19 10.85
CA CYS A 75 -4.31 4.28 12.24
C CYS A 75 -5.45 4.78 13.14
N GLN A 76 -6.23 5.77 12.71
CA GLN A 76 -7.42 6.23 13.43
C GLN A 76 -8.54 5.16 13.48
N ALA A 77 -8.65 4.35 12.44
CA ALA A 77 -9.62 3.26 12.37
C ALA A 77 -9.23 2.03 13.21
N TYR A 78 -7.97 1.93 13.63
CA TYR A 78 -7.46 0.80 14.41
C TYR A 78 -8.00 0.81 15.85
N ARG A 79 -8.64 -0.29 16.25
CA ARG A 79 -9.25 -0.45 17.58
C ARG A 79 -8.50 -1.43 18.49
N GLY A 80 -7.32 -1.89 18.07
CA GLY A 80 -6.51 -2.82 18.86
C GLY A 80 -5.73 -2.12 19.98
N THR A 81 -5.39 -2.87 21.03
CA THR A 81 -4.67 -2.33 22.19
C THR A 81 -3.18 -2.13 21.94
N ARG A 82 -2.58 -2.89 21.02
CA ARG A 82 -1.17 -2.75 20.63
C ARG A 82 -1.07 -1.90 19.38
N ILE A 83 -0.81 -0.61 19.56
CA ILE A 83 -0.70 0.35 18.45
C ILE A 83 0.55 0.02 17.61
N PRO A 84 0.42 -0.21 16.28
CA PRO A 84 1.56 -0.40 15.40
C PRO A 84 2.52 0.79 15.44
N GLU A 85 3.83 0.57 15.37
CA GLU A 85 4.84 1.65 15.38
C GLU A 85 4.57 2.73 14.32
N ALA A 86 4.14 2.31 13.12
CA ALA A 86 3.77 3.20 12.03
C ALA A 86 2.66 4.21 12.39
N CYS A 87 1.85 3.92 13.40
CA CYS A 87 0.77 4.79 13.88
C CYS A 87 1.20 5.73 15.02
N LYS A 88 2.35 5.49 15.65
CA LYS A 88 2.80 6.29 16.81
C LYS A 88 3.41 7.63 16.41
N SER A 89 3.96 7.71 15.20
CA SER A 89 4.58 8.92 14.66
C SER A 89 3.58 9.89 14.03
N LEU A 90 2.30 9.52 13.96
CA LEU A 90 1.25 10.35 13.37
C LEU A 90 0.66 11.26 14.46
N PRO A 91 0.52 12.57 14.21
CA PRO A 91 -0.13 13.46 15.16
C PRO A 91 -1.56 12.96 15.45
N LEU A 92 -1.82 12.58 16.71
CA LEU A 92 -3.16 12.31 17.20
C LEU A 92 -3.88 13.66 17.34
N GLU A 93 -4.60 14.02 16.28
CA GLU A 93 -5.40 15.23 16.12
C GLU A 93 -4.64 16.57 15.95
N SER A 94 -5.00 17.29 14.90
CA SER A 94 -5.20 18.73 15.00
C SER A 94 -6.53 19.04 14.35
N ASN A 95 -7.48 19.51 15.15
CA ASN A 95 -8.59 20.33 14.68
C ASN A 95 -8.05 21.35 13.67
N SER A 96 -8.72 21.45 12.52
CA SER A 96 -8.71 22.59 11.59
C SER A 96 -7.44 23.45 11.58
N SER A 97 -6.52 23.17 10.65
CA SER A 97 -5.90 24.17 9.76
C SER A 97 -4.86 23.49 8.89
N GLN A 98 -4.92 23.78 7.59
CA GLN A 98 -4.07 23.24 6.56
C GLN A 98 -2.58 23.33 6.92
N LYS A 99 -1.92 22.17 7.02
CA LYS A 99 -0.48 22.08 6.76
C LYS A 99 -0.22 20.74 6.11
N GLU A 100 -0.07 20.77 4.79
CA GLU A 100 0.41 19.64 4.01
C GLU A 100 1.76 19.21 4.58
N MET A 101 1.79 18.05 5.22
CA MET A 101 3.04 17.37 5.51
C MET A 101 3.30 16.48 4.31
N HIS A 102 4.18 16.93 3.42
CA HIS A 102 4.66 16.13 2.30
C HIS A 102 5.54 14.99 2.84
N ILE A 103 4.88 13.95 3.36
CA ILE A 103 5.53 12.71 3.77
C ILE A 103 5.81 11.95 2.49
N ASN A 104 7.08 11.85 2.10
CA ASN A 104 7.51 10.92 1.06
C ASN A 104 7.22 9.49 1.54
N SER A 105 6.03 9.00 1.21
CA SER A 105 5.54 7.65 1.49
C SER A 105 6.24 6.64 0.57
N VAL A 106 7.52 6.39 0.81
CA VAL A 106 8.22 5.25 0.22
C VAL A 106 8.60 4.29 1.33
N CYS A 107 8.01 3.10 1.32
CA CYS A 107 8.43 2.00 2.18
C CYS A 107 9.76 1.45 1.65
N TYR A 108 10.86 1.77 2.32
CA TYR A 108 12.12 1.09 2.08
C TYR A 108 12.08 -0.29 2.75
N VAL A 109 12.39 -1.32 1.99
CA VAL A 109 12.74 -2.62 2.56
C VAL A 109 14.04 -2.41 3.33
N ASP A 110 13.99 -2.61 4.65
CA ASP A 110 15.16 -2.57 5.51
C ASP A 110 16.16 -3.63 5.01
N GLN A 111 17.26 -3.19 4.41
CA GLN A 111 18.37 -4.10 4.17
C GLN A 111 18.97 -4.35 5.55
N THR A 112 18.76 -5.54 6.08
CA THR A 112 19.47 -6.03 7.27
C THR A 112 20.97 -5.93 7.01
N SER A 113 21.57 -4.81 7.40
CA SER A 113 23.01 -4.68 7.47
C SER A 113 23.45 -5.53 8.65
N ASN A 114 24.13 -6.64 8.35
CA ASN A 114 24.87 -7.43 9.32
C ASN A 114 25.91 -6.52 9.97
N LEU A 115 25.54 -5.86 11.06
CA LEU A 115 26.48 -5.19 11.95
C LEU A 115 26.88 -6.20 13.03
N THR A 116 27.89 -7.00 12.72
CA THR A 116 28.75 -7.60 13.73
C THR A 116 29.28 -6.48 14.62
N SER A 117 28.82 -6.43 15.87
CA SER A 117 29.42 -5.61 16.91
C SER A 117 29.91 -6.55 18.00
N SER A 118 31.22 -6.73 18.04
CA SER A 118 31.97 -7.36 19.12
C SER A 118 31.75 -6.61 20.42
N ALA A 119 31.27 -7.31 21.45
CA ALA A 119 31.13 -6.78 22.81
C ALA A 119 32.51 -6.44 23.41
N PRO A 120 32.63 -5.39 24.23
CA PRO A 120 33.86 -5.11 24.97
C PRO A 120 33.98 -6.05 26.18
N ALA A 121 35.21 -6.53 26.41
CA ALA A 121 35.58 -7.28 27.61
C ALA A 121 35.44 -6.40 28.87
N ILE A 122 34.87 -6.97 29.93
CA ILE A 122 34.94 -6.43 31.28
C ILE A 122 35.64 -7.49 32.14
N ASN A 123 36.70 -7.06 32.83
CA ASN A 123 37.51 -7.83 33.79
C ASN A 123 36.69 -8.60 34.82
#